data_AF-A0A537QMY4-F1
#
_entry.id   AF-A0A537QMY4-F1
#
_cell.length_a   1.000
_cell.length_b   1.000
_cell.length_c   1.000
_cell.angle_alpha   90.00
_cell.angle_beta   90.00
_cell.angle_gamma   90.00
#
_symmetry.space_group_name_H-M   'P 1'
#
loop_
_entity.id
_entity.type
_entity.pdbx_description
1 polymer ?
#
loop_
_entity_poly.entity_id
_entity_poly.type
_entity_poly.pdbx_seq_one_letter_code
_entity_poly.pdbx_strand_id
1 'polypeptide(L)'
;MRRIGAVFLAGFLAALCSGGPAAKAQSLDLAKMTCKEFLDSDKARRDLIIAWLDGYYLDQNTMGPVMKLDKFAADLQKLSEYCTPNPTLELIAAAEKTVK
;
A
#
# COMPACT_ATOMS: atom_id res chain seq x y z
N MET A 1 -26.76 -56.93 17.54
CA MET A 1 -27.22 -55.76 16.76
C MET A 1 -26.67 -54.48 17.39
N ARG A 2 -25.99 -53.68 16.59
CA ARG A 2 -25.19 -52.47 16.93
C ARG A 2 -25.95 -51.46 17.78
N ARG A 3 -25.38 -51.04 18.91
CA ARG A 3 -25.45 -49.65 19.44
C ARG A 3 -24.20 -49.27 20.26
N ILE A 4 -23.02 -49.60 19.74
CA ILE A 4 -21.79 -48.85 20.09
C ILE A 4 -21.80 -47.64 19.16
N GLY A 5 -22.47 -46.55 19.56
CA GLY A 5 -22.76 -45.47 18.62
C GLY A 5 -23.07 -44.12 19.25
N ALA A 6 -22.67 -43.89 20.50
CA ALA A 6 -22.98 -42.64 21.19
C ALA A 6 -21.80 -41.96 21.89
N VAL A 7 -20.55 -42.41 21.68
CA VAL A 7 -19.40 -41.84 22.40
C VAL A 7 -18.37 -41.14 21.49
N PHE A 8 -18.54 -41.16 20.17
CA PHE A 8 -17.54 -40.58 19.24
C PHE A 8 -17.94 -39.25 18.60
N LEU A 9 -18.82 -38.45 19.22
CA LEU A 9 -19.25 -37.17 18.63
C LEU A 9 -19.12 -35.98 19.59
N ALA A 10 -18.04 -35.89 20.36
CA ALA A 10 -17.83 -34.77 21.29
C ALA A 10 -16.43 -34.12 21.22
N GLY A 11 -15.67 -34.31 20.13
CA GLY A 11 -14.29 -33.83 20.13
C GLY A 11 -13.73 -33.48 18.76
N PHE A 12 -14.36 -32.59 18.00
CA PHE A 12 -13.74 -32.04 16.77
C PHE A 12 -14.25 -30.64 16.36
N LEU A 13 -14.60 -29.78 17.31
CA LEU A 13 -15.11 -28.41 17.02
C LEU A 13 -14.28 -27.27 17.62
N ALA A 14 -13.02 -27.53 18.00
CA ALA A 14 -12.16 -26.52 18.65
C ALA A 14 -10.86 -26.19 17.90
N ALA A 15 -10.81 -26.34 16.57
CA ALA A 15 -9.56 -26.18 15.81
C ALA A 15 -9.58 -25.14 14.66
N LEU A 16 -10.61 -24.28 14.56
CA LEU A 16 -10.71 -23.30 13.46
C LEU A 16 -10.35 -21.85 13.84
N CYS A 17 -9.84 -21.61 15.05
CA CYS A 17 -9.24 -20.32 15.42
C CYS A 17 -7.71 -20.36 15.28
N SER A 18 -7.18 -20.96 14.22
CA SER A 18 -5.79 -20.74 13.83
C SER A 18 -5.68 -19.30 13.34
N GLY A 19 -5.07 -18.45 14.17
CA GLY A 19 -4.84 -17.03 13.88
C GLY A 19 -4.40 -16.84 12.44
N GLY A 20 -5.24 -16.15 11.65
CA GLY A 20 -4.78 -15.55 10.42
C GLY A 20 -3.58 -14.67 10.74
N PRO A 21 -2.66 -14.43 9.79
CA PRO A 21 -1.55 -13.53 10.02
C PRO A 21 -2.15 -12.25 10.59
N ALA A 22 -1.74 -11.88 11.82
CA ALA A 22 -2.08 -10.58 12.36
C ALA A 22 -1.71 -9.61 11.24
N ALA A 23 -2.70 -8.92 10.66
CA ALA A 23 -2.46 -7.92 9.65
C ALA A 23 -1.48 -6.95 10.30
N LYS A 24 -0.19 -7.12 10.01
CA LYS A 24 0.84 -6.21 10.46
C LYS A 24 0.37 -4.90 9.86
N ALA A 25 -0.06 -3.97 10.70
CA ALA A 25 -0.25 -2.60 10.27
C ALA A 25 1.14 -2.13 9.85
N GLN A 26 1.51 -2.43 8.60
CA GLN A 26 2.78 -2.03 8.04
C GLN A 26 2.64 -0.54 7.80
N SER A 27 3.13 0.24 8.74
CA SER A 27 3.41 1.65 8.51
C SER A 27 4.39 1.73 7.34
N LEU A 28 3.97 2.38 6.25
CA LEU A 28 4.83 2.64 5.11
C LEU A 28 5.54 3.98 5.34
N ASP A 29 6.83 3.93 5.64
CA ASP A 29 7.65 5.12 5.82
C ASP A 29 8.19 5.58 4.46
N LEU A 30 7.47 6.50 3.82
CA LEU A 30 7.84 7.01 2.48
C LEU A 30 9.14 7.81 2.49
N ALA A 31 9.57 8.33 3.65
CA ALA A 31 10.83 9.05 3.78
C ALA A 31 12.06 8.14 3.75
N LYS A 32 11.88 6.83 3.93
CA LYS A 32 12.92 5.80 3.81
C LYS A 32 12.75 4.91 2.58
N MET A 33 11.68 5.10 1.83
CA MET A 33 11.38 4.30 0.65
C MET A 33 12.24 4.80 -0.50
N THR A 34 12.96 3.90 -1.15
CA THR A 34 13.75 4.22 -2.34
C THR A 34 12.89 4.22 -3.60
N CYS A 35 13.37 4.91 -4.64
CA CYS A 35 12.79 4.86 -5.98
C CYS A 35 12.68 3.43 -6.52
N LYS A 36 13.64 2.55 -6.22
CA LYS A 36 13.57 1.13 -6.59
C LYS A 36 12.40 0.43 -5.92
N GLU A 37 12.22 0.58 -4.60
CA GLU A 37 11.11 -0.05 -3.87
C GLU A 37 9.75 0.48 -4.35
N PHE A 38 9.70 1.74 -4.80
CA PHE A 38 8.51 2.32 -5.40
C PHE A 38 8.18 1.67 -6.75
N LEU A 39 9.17 1.56 -7.63
CA LEU A 39 9.00 0.91 -8.94
C LEU A 39 8.63 -0.57 -8.79
N ASP A 40 9.23 -1.28 -7.83
CA ASP A 40 8.98 -2.70 -7.55
C ASP A 40 7.63 -2.96 -6.84
N SER A 41 6.94 -1.91 -6.37
CA SER A 41 5.64 -2.05 -5.73
C SER A 41 4.57 -2.52 -6.71
N ASP A 42 3.53 -3.18 -6.20
CA ASP A 42 2.36 -3.48 -7.04
C ASP A 42 1.61 -2.19 -7.43
N LYS A 43 0.74 -2.29 -8.45
CA LYS A 43 0.01 -1.13 -8.97
C LYS A 43 -0.81 -0.44 -7.88
N ALA A 44 -1.51 -1.20 -7.04
CA ALA A 44 -2.36 -0.65 -5.99
C ALA A 44 -1.54 0.15 -4.96
N ARG A 45 -0.36 -0.35 -4.57
CA ARG A 45 0.56 0.36 -3.70
C ARG A 45 1.11 1.62 -4.36
N ARG A 46 1.48 1.58 -5.65
CA ARG A 46 1.91 2.80 -6.36
C ARG A 46 0.80 3.86 -6.44
N ASP A 47 -0.42 3.45 -6.78
CA ASP A 47 -1.57 4.37 -6.84
C ASP A 47 -1.85 5.00 -5.47
N LEU A 48 -1.77 4.22 -4.38
CA LEU A 48 -1.94 4.72 -3.01
C LEU A 48 -0.86 5.74 -2.63
N ILE A 49 0.40 5.46 -2.98
CA ILE A 49 1.52 6.37 -2.72
C ILE A 49 1.33 7.70 -3.45
N ILE A 50 0.92 7.67 -4.72
CA ILE A 50 0.68 8.89 -5.50
C ILE A 50 -0.48 9.71 -4.93
N ALA A 51 -1.59 9.06 -4.56
CA ALA A 51 -2.70 9.74 -3.90
C ALA A 51 -2.28 10.37 -2.57
N TRP A 52 -1.41 9.68 -1.80
CA TRP A 52 -0.84 10.24 -0.58
C TRP A 52 0.06 11.44 -0.85
N LEU A 53 0.93 11.38 -1.86
CA LEU A 53 1.82 12.49 -2.23
C LEU A 53 1.05 13.72 -2.70
N ASP A 54 -0.03 13.54 -3.48
CA ASP A 54 -0.89 14.65 -3.89
C ASP A 54 -1.50 15.35 -2.67
N GLY A 55 -2.05 14.59 -1.73
CA GLY A 55 -2.57 15.15 -0.48
C GLY A 55 -1.50 15.77 0.41
N TYR A 56 -0.31 15.18 0.47
CA TYR A 56 0.83 15.66 1.27
C TYR A 56 1.38 17.00 0.75
N TYR A 57 1.35 17.22 -0.56
CA TYR A 57 1.79 18.47 -1.20
C TYR A 57 0.66 19.44 -1.53
N LEU A 58 -0.59 19.12 -1.16
CA LEU A 58 -1.75 19.96 -1.46
C LEU A 58 -1.64 21.34 -0.79
N ASP A 59 -1.74 22.41 -1.59
CA ASP A 59 -1.72 23.78 -1.08
C ASP A 59 -3.06 24.11 -0.41
N GLN A 60 -3.00 24.73 0.78
CA GLN A 60 -4.19 25.06 1.58
C GLN A 60 -5.20 25.96 0.84
N ASN A 61 -4.73 26.79 -0.09
CA ASN A 61 -5.60 27.66 -0.90
C ASN A 61 -6.27 26.93 -2.07
N THR A 62 -5.83 25.71 -2.36
CA THR A 62 -6.39 24.84 -3.41
C THR A 62 -7.09 23.61 -2.83
N MET A 63 -7.15 23.48 -1.50
CA MET A 63 -7.86 22.42 -0.81
C MET A 63 -9.35 22.43 -1.18
N GLY A 64 -9.84 21.27 -1.59
CA GLY A 64 -11.25 21.02 -1.89
C GLY A 64 -11.55 19.53 -1.96
N PRO A 65 -12.83 19.13 -1.93
CA PRO A 65 -13.23 17.72 -1.95
C PRO A 65 -13.17 17.12 -3.36
N VAL A 66 -12.15 17.47 -4.15
CA VAL A 66 -12.01 17.08 -5.55
C VAL A 66 -10.61 16.53 -5.80
N MET A 67 -10.54 15.25 -6.16
CA MET A 67 -9.30 14.61 -6.62
C MET A 67 -9.09 14.87 -8.11
N LYS A 68 -7.87 15.23 -8.50
CA LYS A 68 -7.46 15.46 -9.89
C LYS A 68 -6.88 14.17 -10.48
N LEU A 69 -7.76 13.28 -10.98
CA LEU A 69 -7.35 11.95 -11.45
C LEU A 69 -6.40 11.98 -12.65
N ASP A 70 -6.51 13.00 -13.49
CA ASP A 70 -5.59 13.30 -14.59
C ASP A 70 -4.20 13.65 -14.08
N LYS A 71 -4.12 14.51 -13.06
CA LYS A 71 -2.86 14.82 -12.36
C LYS A 71 -2.26 13.56 -11.73
N PHE A 72 -3.05 12.70 -11.09
CA PHE A 72 -2.54 11.45 -10.51
C PHE A 72 -1.84 10.56 -11.54
N ALA A 73 -2.47 10.37 -12.70
CA ALA A 73 -1.87 9.56 -13.77
C ALA A 73 -0.58 10.19 -14.30
N ALA A 74 -0.57 11.51 -14.51
CA ALA A 74 0.60 12.25 -14.95
C ALA A 74 1.74 12.22 -13.92
N ASP A 75 1.44 12.39 -12.65
CA ASP A 75 2.40 12.37 -11.54
C ASP A 75 3.00 10.97 -11.35
N LEU A 76 2.17 9.92 -11.41
CA LEU A 76 2.64 8.54 -11.38
C LEU A 76 3.66 8.28 -12.50
N GLN A 77 3.35 8.71 -13.73
CA GLN A 77 4.24 8.57 -14.86
C GLN A 77 5.54 9.35 -14.63
N LYS A 78 5.44 10.64 -14.32
CA LYS A 78 6.59 11.55 -14.14
C LYS A 78 7.53 11.07 -13.04
N LEU A 79 6.99 10.64 -11.90
CA LEU A 79 7.78 10.10 -10.79
C LEU A 79 8.43 8.77 -11.17
N SER A 80 7.72 7.88 -11.86
CA SER A 80 8.27 6.58 -12.30
C SER A 80 9.42 6.77 -13.30
N GLU A 81 9.26 7.68 -14.26
CA GLU A 81 10.29 8.05 -15.23
C GLU A 81 11.54 8.62 -14.54
N TYR A 82 11.35 9.50 -13.56
CA TYR A 82 12.46 10.06 -12.78
C TYR A 82 13.15 9.02 -11.89
N CYS A 83 12.39 8.10 -11.30
CA CYS A 83 12.93 7.06 -10.44
C CYS A 83 13.72 5.98 -11.20
N THR A 84 13.39 5.72 -12.47
CA THR A 84 14.02 4.66 -13.27
C THR A 84 15.56 4.76 -13.34
N PRO A 85 16.16 5.93 -13.66
CA PRO A 85 17.61 6.10 -13.61
C PRO A 85 18.16 6.39 -12.21
N ASN A 86 17.32 6.58 -11.19
CA ASN A 86 17.73 6.98 -9.83
C ASN A 86 17.29 5.95 -8.76
N PRO A 87 17.62 4.65 -8.89
CA PRO A 87 17.00 3.59 -8.09
C PRO A 87 17.27 3.69 -6.58
N THR A 88 18.38 4.28 -6.16
CA THR A 88 18.77 4.41 -4.74
C THR A 88 18.35 5.75 -4.13
N LEU A 89 17.75 6.66 -4.91
CA LEU A 89 17.28 7.94 -4.40
C LEU A 89 16.04 7.72 -3.53
N GLU A 90 15.94 8.44 -2.42
CA GLU A 90 14.75 8.45 -1.57
C GLU A 90 13.55 9.01 -2.34
N LEU A 91 12.40 8.35 -2.19
CA LEU A 91 11.17 8.62 -2.92
C LEU A 91 10.68 10.05 -2.69
N ILE A 92 10.73 10.54 -1.45
CA ILE A 92 10.33 11.92 -1.12
C ILE A 92 11.23 12.93 -1.85
N ALA A 93 12.54 12.70 -1.91
CA ALA A 93 13.45 13.58 -2.64
C ALA A 93 13.14 13.59 -4.15
N ALA A 94 12.80 12.43 -4.73
CA ALA A 94 12.34 12.34 -6.11
C ALA A 94 11.01 13.08 -6.33
N ALA A 95 10.05 12.93 -5.40
CA ALA A 95 8.75 13.56 -5.49
C ALA A 95 8.83 15.08 -5.43
N GLU A 96 9.70 15.64 -4.58
CA GLU A 96 9.95 17.09 -4.51
C GLU A 96 10.53 17.68 -5.81
N LYS A 97 11.23 16.88 -6.61
CA LYS A 97 11.78 17.31 -7.91
C LYS A 97 10.77 17.20 -9.05
N THR A 98 9.66 16.50 -8.84
CA THR A 98 8.79 16.07 -9.94
C THR A 98 7.33 16.41 -9.73
N VAL A 99 6.72 16.04 -8.61
CA VAL A 99 5.26 16.03 -8.44
C VAL A 99 4.74 16.96 -7.35
N LYS A 100 5.64 17.50 -6.50
CA LYS A 100 5.36 18.69 -5.69
C LYS A 100 5.21 19.92 -6.60
#